data_AF-A0A8S3W8A6-F1
#
_entry.id   AF-A0A8S3W8A6-F1
#
_cell.length_a   1.000
_cell.length_b   1.000
_cell.length_c   1.000
_cell.angle_alpha   90.00
_cell.angle_beta   90.00
_cell.angle_gamma   90.00
#
_symmetry.space_group_name_H-M   'P 1'
#
loop_
_entity.id
_entity.type
_entity.pdbx_description
1 polymer ?
#
loop_
_entity_poly.entity_id
_entity_poly.type
_entity_poly.pdbx_seq_one_letter_code
_entity_poly.pdbx_strand_id
1 'polypeptide(L)'
;MNCAGCNTICKPGPRLLNCHACDGIYHIECLNIKQQQYSSLTEEFKAAWKCPRAIMLPVVDNPTCLSPCDTLTVFKENIKSSLHDWRDEMEASITKLNDDLKFALNGFREEICTLRAEHERLKHQTVDISHDVSELKASMQFLSGEQDDFKKKWTAQYVNLPTNLA
;
A
#
# COMPACT_ATOMS: atom_id res chain seq x y z
N MET A 1 41.14 14.82 44.35
CA MET A 1 40.95 15.07 42.90
C MET A 1 39.60 14.50 42.51
N ASN A 2 38.79 15.19 41.70
CA ASN A 2 37.46 14.74 41.31
C ASN A 2 37.46 14.26 39.86
N CYS A 3 36.60 13.29 39.55
CA CYS A 3 36.39 12.79 38.21
C CYS A 3 35.73 13.87 37.35
N ALA A 4 36.32 14.22 36.21
CA ALA A 4 35.77 15.21 35.29
C ALA A 4 34.46 14.74 34.60
N GLY A 5 34.14 13.44 34.65
CA GLY A 5 32.89 12.89 34.09
C GLY A 5 31.69 12.89 35.04
N CYS A 6 31.90 12.52 36.31
CA CYS A 6 30.81 12.39 37.29
C CYS A 6 30.95 13.32 38.51
N ASN A 7 32.00 14.13 38.56
CA ASN A 7 32.33 15.08 39.63
C ASN A 7 32.48 14.49 41.04
N THR A 8 32.57 13.16 41.17
CA THR A 8 32.84 12.49 42.46
C THR A 8 34.34 12.33 42.70
N ILE A 9 34.74 12.19 43.97
CA ILE A 9 36.14 12.03 44.37
C ILE A 9 36.76 10.78 43.74
N CYS A 10 37.91 10.93 43.07
CA CYS A 10 38.73 9.82 42.60
C CYS A 10 39.63 9.33 43.74
N LYS A 11 39.46 8.06 44.13
CA LYS A 11 40.38 7.39 45.06
C LYS A 11 41.67 7.01 44.32
N PRO A 12 42.86 7.19 44.91
CA PRO A 12 44.11 6.75 44.30
C PRO A 12 44.04 5.24 44.01
N GLY A 13 44.25 4.85 42.76
CA GLY A 13 44.20 3.44 42.36
C GLY A 13 44.24 3.24 40.84
N PRO A 14 44.38 1.98 40.39
CA PRO A 14 44.60 1.62 38.98
C PRO A 14 43.32 1.66 38.13
N ARG A 15 42.36 2.55 38.46
CA ARG A 15 41.06 2.67 37.77
C ARG A 15 40.80 4.08 37.29
N LEU A 16 41.86 4.81 37.00
CA LEU A 16 41.83 6.19 36.57
C LEU A 16 42.53 6.35 35.22
N LEU A 17 41.95 7.19 34.36
CA LEU A 17 42.58 7.68 33.15
C LEU A 17 42.74 9.19 33.23
N ASN A 18 43.93 9.66 32.85
CA ASN A 18 44.24 11.07 32.80
C ASN A 18 44.23 11.49 31.33
N CYS A 19 43.47 12.53 31.02
CA CYS A 19 43.43 13.07 29.67
C CYS A 19 44.70 13.86 29.39
N HIS A 20 45.50 13.41 28.43
CA HIS A 20 46.75 14.06 28.01
C HIS A 20 46.58 15.53 27.59
N ALA A 21 45.39 15.91 27.13
CA ALA A 21 45.14 17.25 26.57
C ALA A 21 44.54 18.26 27.55
N CYS A 22 43.92 17.83 28.65
CA CYS A 22 43.25 18.74 29.59
C CYS A 22 43.53 18.43 31.05
N ASP A 23 44.41 17.46 31.31
CA ASP A 23 44.78 16.92 32.62
C ASP A 23 43.61 16.44 33.48
N GLY A 24 42.43 16.30 32.87
CA GLY A 24 41.22 15.82 33.53
C GLY A 24 41.35 14.33 33.89
N ILE A 25 40.97 13.99 35.11
CA ILE A 25 40.98 12.62 35.63
C ILE A 25 39.59 12.01 35.49
N TYR A 26 39.52 10.77 35.04
CA TYR A 26 38.26 10.06 34.81
C TYR A 26 38.29 8.66 35.44
N HIS A 27 37.16 8.24 36.01
CA HIS A 27 36.94 6.82 36.27
C HIS A 27 36.80 6.08 34.93
N ILE A 28 37.42 4.91 34.83
CA ILE A 28 37.28 4.06 33.63
C ILE A 28 35.81 3.68 33.39
N GLU A 29 35.03 3.51 34.47
CA GLU A 29 33.60 3.23 34.42
C GLU A 29 32.80 4.41 33.84
N CYS A 30 33.19 5.65 34.13
CA CYS A 30 32.56 6.85 33.55
C CYS A 30 32.86 7.00 32.05
N LEU A 31 33.87 6.30 31.54
CA LEU A 31 34.25 6.24 30.14
C LEU A 31 33.68 5.00 29.43
N ASN A 32 32.85 4.21 30.12
CA ASN A 32 32.32 2.94 29.64
C ASN A 32 33.42 1.92 29.26
N ILE A 33 34.58 1.98 29.93
CA ILE A 33 35.70 1.05 29.76
C ILE A 33 35.63 0.01 30.88
N LYS A 34 35.53 -1.28 30.53
CA LYS A 34 35.55 -2.36 31.51
C LYS A 34 36.95 -2.57 32.08
N GLN A 35 37.06 -3.03 33.32
CA GLN A 35 38.34 -3.29 34.00
C GLN A 35 39.29 -4.17 33.17
N GLN A 36 38.78 -5.23 32.53
CA GLN A 36 39.59 -6.12 31.68
C GLN A 36 40.19 -5.39 30.48
N GLN A 37 39.40 -4.51 29.83
CA GLN A 37 39.86 -3.70 28.70
C GLN A 37 40.91 -2.70 29.15
N TYR A 38 40.72 -2.07 30.30
CA TYR A 38 41.70 -1.14 30.86
C TYR A 38 43.02 -1.84 31.21
N SER A 39 42.95 -3.03 31.82
CA SER A 39 44.14 -3.83 32.15
C SER A 39 44.92 -4.30 30.93
N SER A 40 44.28 -4.41 29.75
CA SER A 40 44.96 -4.71 28.48
C SER A 40 45.54 -3.49 27.77
N LEU A 41 45.28 -2.27 28.24
CA LEU A 41 45.88 -1.07 27.64
C LEU A 41 47.35 -0.97 28.00
N THR A 42 48.17 -0.62 27.02
CA THR A 42 49.59 -0.33 27.24
C THR A 42 49.77 0.99 27.99
N GLU A 43 50.90 1.17 28.65
CA GLU A 43 51.18 2.39 29.39
C GLU A 43 51.31 3.60 28.47
N GLU A 44 51.80 3.41 27.23
CA GLU A 44 51.88 4.46 26.23
C GLU A 44 50.47 4.94 25.83
N PHE A 45 49.53 4.02 25.66
CA PHE A 45 48.15 4.38 25.36
C PHE A 45 47.50 5.13 26.53
N LYS A 46 47.73 4.69 27.77
CA LYS A 46 47.21 5.38 28.97
C LYS A 46 47.78 6.79 29.08
N ALA A 47 49.06 6.98 28.78
CA ALA A 47 49.72 8.29 28.82
C ALA A 47 49.27 9.24 27.71
N ALA A 48 48.94 8.71 26.53
CA ALA A 48 48.48 9.47 25.37
C ALA A 48 46.95 9.60 25.27
N TRP A 49 46.20 8.97 26.18
CA TRP A 49 44.75 8.92 26.13
C TRP A 49 44.14 10.34 26.21
N LYS A 50 43.13 10.60 25.38
CA LYS A 50 42.38 11.87 25.36
C LYS A 50 40.91 11.61 25.65
N CYS A 51 40.30 12.46 26.48
CA CYS A 51 38.88 12.36 26.78
C CYS A 51 38.01 12.73 25.56
N PRO A 52 36.74 12.26 25.47
CA PRO A 52 35.85 12.59 24.36
C PRO A 52 35.69 14.09 24.11
N ARG A 53 35.74 14.90 25.18
CA ARG A 53 35.71 16.37 25.07
C ARG A 53 36.96 16.93 24.39
N ALA A 54 38.14 16.38 24.68
CA ALA A 54 39.40 16.81 24.08
C ALA A 54 39.61 16.26 22.66
N ILE A 55 38.99 15.13 22.31
CA ILE A 55 38.97 14.60 20.93
C ILE A 55 38.08 15.48 20.04
N MET A 56 37.01 16.06 20.60
CA MET A 56 36.07 16.91 19.86
C MET A 56 36.53 18.38 19.72
N LEU A 57 37.63 18.77 20.37
CA LEU A 57 38.23 20.10 20.17
C LEU A 57 39.27 20.00 19.06
N PRO A 58 39.23 20.87 18.03
CA PRO A 58 40.17 20.81 16.93
C PRO A 58 41.58 21.09 17.47
N VAL A 59 42.51 20.19 17.16
CA VAL A 59 43.95 20.47 17.23
C VAL A 59 44.20 21.55 16.19
N VAL A 60 44.25 22.80 16.64
CA VAL A 60 44.81 23.90 15.86
C VAL A 60 46.29 23.57 15.77
N ASP A 61 46.73 22.99 14.64
CA ASP A 61 48.10 23.05 14.08
C ASP A 61 48.27 22.05 12.90
N ASN A 62 47.44 22.11 11.84
CA ASN A 62 47.86 21.74 10.46
C ASN A 62 46.76 22.05 9.40
N PRO A 63 47.04 22.67 8.23
CA PRO A 63 45.98 23.15 7.32
C PRO A 63 45.45 22.17 6.25
N THR A 64 45.79 20.87 6.26
CA THR A 64 45.56 20.01 5.07
C THR A 64 44.73 18.74 5.26
N CYS A 65 43.96 18.61 6.35
CA CYS A 65 43.08 17.44 6.52
C CYS A 65 41.62 17.90 6.64
N LEU A 66 40.78 17.52 5.66
CA LEU A 66 39.32 17.64 5.72
C LEU A 66 38.83 17.15 7.08
N SER A 67 38.10 18.01 7.77
CA SER A 67 37.69 17.79 9.15
C SER A 67 36.67 16.65 9.21
N PRO A 68 36.70 15.78 10.24
CA PRO A 68 35.62 14.82 10.51
C PRO A 68 34.21 15.43 10.55
N CYS A 69 34.11 16.75 10.75
CA CYS A 69 32.88 17.53 10.69
C CYS A 69 32.23 17.56 9.29
N ASP A 70 33.04 17.56 8.23
CA ASP A 70 32.56 17.68 6.85
C ASP A 70 31.91 16.37 6.39
N THR A 71 32.47 15.23 6.77
CA THR A 71 31.93 13.89 6.43
C THR A 71 30.57 13.64 7.08
N LEU A 72 30.39 14.04 8.34
CA LEU A 72 29.11 13.89 9.04
C LEU A 72 28.02 14.79 8.42
N THR A 73 28.40 16.00 7.99
CA THR A 73 27.49 16.93 7.33
C THR A 73 27.02 16.37 5.99
N VAL A 74 27.95 15.85 5.17
CA VAL A 74 27.63 15.19 3.91
C VAL A 74 26.74 13.97 4.14
N PHE A 75 27.06 13.12 5.12
CA PHE A 75 26.23 11.95 5.43
C PHE A 75 24.81 12.33 5.87
N LYS A 76 24.66 13.38 6.69
CA LYS A 76 23.36 13.90 7.11
C LYS A 76 22.55 14.42 5.93
N GLU A 77 23.15 15.20 5.03
CA GLU A 77 22.46 15.70 3.84
C GLU A 77 22.09 14.56 2.87
N ASN A 78 22.94 13.53 2.75
CA ASN A 78 22.60 12.34 1.96
C ASN A 78 21.37 11.61 2.52
N ILE A 79 21.31 11.36 3.83
CA ILE A 79 20.12 10.76 4.45
C ILE A 79 18.90 11.63 4.21
N LYS A 80 19.03 12.94 4.38
CA LYS A 80 17.93 13.88 4.18
C LYS A 80 17.42 13.85 2.74
N SER A 81 18.31 13.79 1.76
CA SER A 81 17.98 13.63 0.34
C SER A 81 17.26 12.30 0.11
N SER A 82 17.82 11.17 0.56
CA SER A 82 17.20 9.87 0.36
C SER A 82 15.82 9.76 1.00
N LEU A 83 15.62 10.36 2.18
CA LEU A 83 14.30 10.43 2.82
C LEU A 83 13.29 11.28 2.03
N HIS A 84 13.77 12.33 1.35
CA HIS A 84 12.94 13.15 0.46
C HIS A 84 12.56 12.36 -0.79
N ASP A 85 13.54 11.73 -1.43
CA ASP A 85 13.33 10.92 -2.64
C ASP A 85 12.32 9.80 -2.39
N TRP A 86 12.46 9.05 -1.28
CA TRP A 86 11.49 8.01 -0.90
C TRP A 86 10.10 8.56 -0.60
N ARG A 87 10.00 9.77 -0.03
CA ARG A 87 8.71 10.41 0.21
C ARG A 87 8.04 10.76 -1.11
N ASP A 88 8.78 11.32 -2.06
CA ASP A 88 8.27 11.68 -3.37
C ASP A 88 7.84 10.43 -4.16
N GLU A 89 8.64 9.37 -4.13
CA GLU A 89 8.31 8.08 -4.75
C GLU A 89 7.03 7.48 -4.16
N MET A 90 6.87 7.55 -2.84
CA MET A 90 5.67 7.06 -2.16
C MET A 90 4.44 7.90 -2.51
N GLU A 91 4.57 9.23 -2.54
CA GLU A 91 3.48 10.15 -2.93
C GLU A 91 3.05 9.90 -4.39
N ALA A 92 4.02 9.74 -5.29
CA ALA A 92 3.77 9.40 -6.69
C ALA A 92 3.06 8.05 -6.84
N SER A 93 3.49 7.04 -6.07
CA SER A 93 2.87 5.71 -6.07
C SER A 93 1.44 5.74 -5.54
N ILE A 94 1.19 6.47 -4.45
CA ILE A 94 -0.15 6.66 -3.88
C ILE A 94 -1.05 7.38 -4.87
N THR A 95 -0.55 8.45 -5.50
CA THR A 95 -1.30 9.21 -6.52
C THR A 95 -1.69 8.30 -7.68
N LYS A 96 -0.75 7.53 -8.21
CA LYS A 96 -1.00 6.58 -9.30
C LYS A 96 -2.04 5.53 -8.92
N LEU A 97 -1.92 4.91 -7.75
CA LEU A 97 -2.91 3.93 -7.26
C LEU A 97 -4.30 4.54 -7.13
N ASN A 98 -4.40 5.78 -6.66
CA ASN A 98 -5.67 6.48 -6.54
C ASN A 98 -6.31 6.73 -7.92
N ASP A 99 -5.51 7.12 -8.91
CA ASP A 99 -5.99 7.35 -10.27
C ASP A 99 -6.41 6.05 -10.96
N ASP A 100 -5.64 4.98 -10.81
CA ASP A 100 -5.99 3.65 -11.32
C ASP A 100 -7.31 3.14 -10.70
N LEU A 101 -7.50 3.33 -9.39
CA LEU A 101 -8.74 2.98 -8.69
C LEU A 101 -9.94 3.80 -9.18
N LYS A 102 -9.77 5.11 -9.39
CA LYS A 102 -10.83 5.97 -9.96
C LYS A 102 -11.20 5.53 -11.37
N PHE A 103 -10.19 5.22 -12.19
CA PHE A 103 -10.42 4.76 -13.56
C PHE A 103 -11.21 3.45 -13.58
N ALA A 104 -10.79 2.46 -12.77
CA ALA A 104 -11.49 1.18 -12.66
C ALA A 104 -12.93 1.37 -12.15
N LEU A 105 -13.15 2.22 -11.14
CA LEU A 105 -14.47 2.49 -10.59
C LEU A 105 -15.40 3.15 -11.62
N ASN A 106 -14.88 4.07 -12.44
CA ASN A 106 -15.63 4.67 -13.53
C ASN A 106 -15.98 3.63 -14.61
N GLY A 107 -15.03 2.76 -14.98
CA GLY A 107 -15.29 1.66 -15.91
C GLY A 107 -16.41 0.73 -15.43
N PHE A 108 -16.38 0.30 -14.17
CA PHE A 108 -17.46 -0.52 -13.60
C PHE A 108 -18.80 0.21 -13.56
N ARG A 109 -18.80 1.52 -13.28
CA ARG A 109 -20.02 2.34 -13.31
C ARG A 109 -20.65 2.37 -14.70
N GLU A 110 -19.84 2.55 -15.74
CA GLU A 110 -20.28 2.56 -17.14
C GLU A 110 -20.82 1.20 -17.58
N GLU A 111 -20.15 0.11 -17.18
CA GLU A 111 -20.60 -1.25 -17.45
C GLU A 111 -21.96 -1.55 -16.77
N ILE A 112 -22.14 -1.15 -15.51
CA ILE A 112 -23.42 -1.27 -14.80
C ILE A 112 -24.53 -0.48 -15.51
N CYS A 113 -24.24 0.73 -16.00
CA CYS A 113 -25.21 1.51 -16.76
C CYS A 113 -25.62 0.81 -18.05
N THR A 114 -24.65 0.24 -18.78
CA THR A 114 -24.90 -0.53 -20.01
C THR A 114 -25.75 -1.77 -19.73
N LEU A 115 -25.39 -2.54 -18.70
CA LEU A 115 -26.13 -3.74 -18.30
C LEU A 115 -27.57 -3.43 -17.87
N ARG A 116 -27.81 -2.31 -17.18
CA ARG A 116 -29.17 -1.86 -16.82
C ARG A 116 -29.99 -1.51 -18.05
N ALA A 117 -29.39 -0.84 -19.04
CA ALA A 117 -30.08 -0.51 -20.29
C ALA A 117 -30.46 -1.78 -21.06
N GLU A 118 -29.53 -2.74 -21.16
CA GLU A 118 -29.79 -4.03 -21.80
C GLU A 118 -30.86 -4.86 -21.05
N HIS A 119 -30.84 -4.86 -19.71
CA HIS A 119 -31.87 -5.49 -18.90
C HIS A 119 -33.27 -4.92 -19.21
N GLU A 120 -33.41 -3.59 -19.22
CA GLU A 120 -34.69 -2.98 -19.56
C GLU A 120 -35.11 -3.28 -21.01
N ARG A 121 -34.18 -3.28 -21.95
CA ARG A 121 -34.46 -3.65 -23.35
C ARG A 121 -35.00 -5.08 -23.45
N LEU A 122 -34.34 -6.05 -22.83
CA LEU A 122 -34.75 -7.45 -22.82
C LEU A 122 -36.11 -7.64 -22.12
N LYS A 123 -36.36 -6.89 -21.05
CA LYS A 123 -37.64 -6.90 -20.34
C LYS A 123 -38.79 -6.45 -21.24
N HIS A 124 -38.62 -5.36 -22.00
CA HIS A 124 -39.63 -4.90 -22.96
C HIS A 124 -39.87 -5.96 -24.04
N GLN A 125 -38.80 -6.51 -24.63
CA GLN A 125 -38.92 -7.57 -25.63
C GLN A 125 -39.66 -8.81 -25.10
N THR A 126 -39.47 -9.16 -23.82
CA THR A 126 -40.19 -10.27 -23.19
C THR A 126 -41.69 -9.99 -23.08
N VAL A 127 -42.06 -8.75 -22.75
CA VAL A 127 -43.47 -8.32 -22.69
C VAL A 127 -44.11 -8.37 -24.07
N ASP A 128 -43.42 -7.87 -25.10
CA ASP A 128 -43.91 -7.86 -26.49
C ASP A 128 -44.14 -9.30 -26.99
N ILE A 129 -43.17 -10.19 -26.80
CA ILE A 129 -43.31 -11.61 -27.18
C ILE A 129 -44.47 -12.27 -26.43
N SER A 130 -44.64 -11.95 -25.14
CA SER A 130 -45.76 -12.48 -24.36
C SER A 130 -47.12 -11.99 -24.90
N HIS A 131 -47.17 -10.77 -25.42
CA HIS A 131 -48.36 -10.23 -26.07
C HIS A 131 -48.64 -10.97 -27.39
N ASP A 132 -47.64 -11.08 -28.27
CA ASP A 132 -47.74 -11.77 -29.55
C ASP A 132 -48.20 -13.22 -29.39
N VAL A 133 -47.66 -13.94 -28.40
CA VAL A 133 -48.08 -15.31 -28.07
C VAL A 133 -49.54 -15.37 -27.64
N SER A 134 -50.02 -14.36 -26.91
CA SER A 134 -51.42 -14.29 -26.47
C SER A 134 -52.36 -14.02 -27.64
N GLU A 135 -51.99 -13.13 -28.56
CA GLU A 135 -52.75 -12.84 -29.77
C GLU A 135 -52.79 -14.05 -30.72
N LEU A 136 -51.65 -14.71 -30.92
CA LEU A 136 -51.57 -15.92 -31.72
C LEU A 136 -52.45 -17.03 -31.14
N LYS A 137 -52.45 -17.19 -29.82
CA LYS A 137 -53.32 -18.15 -29.13
C LYS A 137 -54.81 -17.84 -29.36
N ALA A 138 -55.20 -16.57 -29.27
CA ALA A 138 -56.59 -16.16 -29.54
C ALA A 138 -57.00 -16.44 -30.99
N SER A 139 -56.12 -16.12 -31.94
CA SER A 139 -56.32 -16.39 -33.37
C SER A 139 -56.48 -17.89 -33.64
N MET A 140 -55.65 -18.72 -33.02
CA MET A 140 -55.73 -20.18 -33.15
C MET A 140 -57.04 -20.74 -32.58
N GLN A 141 -57.50 -20.23 -31.44
CA GLN A 141 -58.78 -20.63 -30.85
C GLN A 141 -59.96 -20.24 -31.75
N PHE A 142 -59.93 -19.05 -32.35
CA PHE A 142 -60.94 -18.60 -33.30
C PHE A 142 -61.02 -19.54 -34.52
N LEU A 143 -59.88 -19.80 -35.17
CA LEU A 143 -59.81 -20.69 -36.34
C LEU A 143 -60.25 -22.13 -36.02
N SER A 144 -59.91 -22.64 -34.83
CA SER A 144 -60.39 -23.95 -34.39
C SER A 144 -61.92 -23.97 -34.26
N GLY A 145 -62.52 -22.89 -33.77
CA GLY A 145 -63.97 -22.74 -33.70
C GLY A 145 -64.64 -22.69 -35.08
N GLU A 146 -64.06 -21.95 -36.04
CA GLU A 146 -64.54 -21.93 -37.42
C GLU A 146 -64.45 -23.31 -38.09
N GLN A 147 -63.36 -24.04 -37.85
CA GLN A 147 -63.19 -25.40 -38.35
C GLN A 147 -64.27 -26.35 -37.81
N ASP A 148 -64.58 -26.28 -36.52
CA ASP A 148 -65.62 -27.09 -35.89
C ASP A 148 -67.01 -26.77 -36.45
N ASP A 149 -67.32 -25.48 -36.66
CA ASP A 149 -68.58 -25.04 -37.26
C ASP A 149 -68.71 -25.53 -38.72
N PHE A 150 -67.65 -25.38 -39.51
CA PHE A 150 -67.62 -25.88 -40.89
C PHE A 150 -67.85 -27.40 -40.93
N LYS A 151 -67.19 -28.15 -40.04
CA LYS A 151 -67.34 -29.60 -39.93
C LYS A 151 -68.78 -29.98 -39.60
N LYS A 152 -69.44 -29.28 -38.68
CA LYS A 152 -70.87 -29.49 -38.34
C LYS A 152 -71.80 -29.21 -39.52
N LYS A 153 -71.57 -28.11 -40.25
CA LYS A 153 -72.35 -27.76 -41.45
C LYS A 153 -72.21 -28.82 -42.53
N TRP A 154 -70.98 -29.26 -42.80
CA TRP A 154 -70.69 -30.29 -43.79
C TRP A 154 -71.36 -31.63 -43.46
N THR A 155 -71.26 -32.10 -42.21
CA THR A 155 -71.90 -33.35 -41.80
C THR A 155 -73.42 -33.25 -41.85
N ALA A 156 -74.02 -32.13 -41.46
CA ALA A 156 -75.46 -31.92 -41.56
C ALA A 156 -75.96 -31.95 -43.02
N GLN A 157 -75.15 -31.51 -43.97
CA GLN A 157 -75.51 -31.48 -45.38
C GLN A 157 -75.44 -32.88 -46.04
N TYR A 158 -74.47 -33.71 -45.65
CA TYR A 158 -74.26 -35.04 -46.26
C TYR A 158 -74.97 -36.20 -45.53
N VAL A 159 -75.27 -36.09 -44.24
CA VAL A 159 -76.04 -37.12 -43.51
C VAL A 159 -77.54 -37.09 -43.86
N ASN A 160 -78.04 -36.00 -44.45
CA ASN A 160 -79.43 -35.84 -44.86
C ASN A 160 -79.70 -36.10 -46.36
N LEU A 161 -78.75 -36.68 -47.12
CA LEU A 161 -79.05 -37.12 -48.48
C LEU A 161 -80.02 -38.31 -48.42
N PRO A 162 -81.21 -38.24 -49.04
CA PRO A 162 -82.14 -39.37 -49.06
C PRO A 162 -81.48 -40.55 -49.77
N THR A 163 -81.49 -41.71 -49.13
CA THR A 163 -81.12 -43.01 -49.71
C THR A 163 -82.16 -43.45 -50.77
N ASN A 164 -82.48 -42.60 -51.73
CA ASN A 164 -83.33 -42.94 -52.87
C ASN A 164 -82.43 -43.15 -54.08
N LEU A 165 -82.02 -44.40 -54.27
CA LEU A 165 -81.69 -45.02 -55.56
C LEU A 165 -81.56 -46.53 -55.28
N ALA A 166 -82.73 -47.17 -55.14
CA ALA A 166 -82.94 -48.60 -55.39
C ALA A 166 -83.68 -48.71 -56.72
#